data_AF-A0A0W7X399-F1
#
_entry.id   AF-A0A0W7X399-F1
#
_cell.length_a   1.000
_cell.length_b   1.000
_cell.length_c   1.000
_cell.angle_alpha   90.00
_cell.angle_beta   90.00
_cell.angle_gamma   90.00
#
_symmetry.space_group_name_H-M   'P 1'
#
loop_
_entity.id
_entity.type
_entity.pdbx_description
1 polymer ?
#
loop_
_entity_poly.entity_id
_entity_poly.type
_entity_poly.pdbx_seq_one_letter_code
_entity_poly.pdbx_strand_id
1 'polypeptide(L)'
;MSTRDDLFEADLSNFLALVAAELSEEEVKELGAALRNVRQQRSDVSVDEAFDIVRAVASGNLLDAQVAADSAQERANRARAGAQEARARGASYLRIQSCLLPLRRLLDLHPTCGSVEEVLETAGVTWLDLGLADEDVPRLYQLWSGRAEHDRSRPAG
;
A
#
# COMPACT_ATOMS: atom_id res chain seq x y z
N MET A 1 6.92 -1.21 18.24
CA MET A 1 6.84 -1.48 16.79
C MET A 1 7.71 -2.71 16.54
N SER A 2 7.13 -3.87 16.21
CA SER A 2 7.94 -5.01 15.76
C SER A 2 8.54 -4.67 14.40
N THR A 3 9.83 -4.87 14.26
CA THR A 3 10.52 -4.79 12.98
C THR A 3 10.10 -5.99 12.11
N ARG A 4 10.28 -5.88 10.79
CA ARG A 4 10.00 -7.01 9.88
C ARG A 4 10.84 -8.25 10.22
N ASP A 5 12.01 -8.04 10.78
CA ASP A 5 12.90 -9.13 11.18
C ASP A 5 12.42 -9.82 12.46
N ASP A 6 11.80 -9.09 13.39
CA ASP A 6 11.15 -9.69 14.57
C ASP A 6 9.98 -10.59 14.15
N LEU A 7 9.21 -10.19 13.13
CA LEU A 7 8.12 -11.00 12.60
C LEU A 7 8.66 -12.25 11.88
N PHE A 8 9.72 -12.09 11.08
CA PHE A 8 10.36 -13.22 10.41
C PHE A 8 10.93 -14.25 11.41
N GLU A 9 11.63 -13.81 12.45
CA GLU A 9 12.18 -14.74 13.46
C GLU A 9 11.08 -15.43 14.29
N ALA A 10 9.95 -14.76 14.53
CA ALA A 10 8.80 -15.37 15.17
C ALA A 10 8.17 -16.46 14.28
N ASP A 11 7.95 -16.17 13.00
CA ASP A 11 7.42 -17.14 12.03
C ASP A 11 8.40 -18.30 11.83
N LEU A 12 9.71 -18.02 11.78
CA LEU A 12 10.76 -19.03 11.64
C LEU A 12 10.78 -19.96 12.85
N SER A 13 10.67 -19.41 14.07
CA SER A 13 10.64 -20.21 15.30
C SER A 13 9.44 -21.16 15.33
N ASN A 14 8.26 -20.67 14.90
CA ASN A 14 7.07 -21.49 14.79
C ASN A 14 7.24 -22.60 13.74
N PHE A 15 7.79 -22.27 12.58
CA PHE A 15 8.06 -23.23 11.51
C PHE A 15 9.06 -24.31 11.94
N LEU A 16 10.18 -23.93 12.57
CA LEU A 16 11.19 -24.87 13.07
C LEU A 16 10.62 -25.81 14.15
N ALA A 17 9.73 -25.30 15.00
CA ALA A 17 9.04 -26.13 16.00
C ALA A 17 8.11 -27.18 15.35
N LEU A 18 7.48 -26.87 14.22
CA LEU A 18 6.63 -27.81 13.49
C LEU A 18 7.45 -28.94 12.84
N VAL A 19 8.58 -28.61 12.23
CA VAL A 19 9.43 -29.62 11.55
C VAL A 19 10.33 -30.40 12.50
N ALA A 20 10.54 -29.93 13.73
CA ALA A 20 11.31 -30.64 14.75
C ALA A 20 10.70 -31.99 15.18
N ALA A 21 9.44 -32.26 14.83
CA ALA A 21 8.83 -33.57 15.01
C ALA A 21 9.34 -34.63 14.00
N GLU A 22 9.85 -34.19 12.85
CA GLU A 22 10.21 -35.04 11.70
C GLU A 22 11.71 -35.01 11.38
N LEU A 23 12.45 -34.06 11.93
CA LEU A 23 13.87 -33.83 11.69
C LEU A 23 14.68 -33.96 12.99
N SER A 24 15.95 -34.34 12.86
CA SER A 24 16.90 -34.29 13.98
C SER A 24 17.19 -32.85 14.40
N GLU A 25 17.65 -32.66 15.63
CA GLU A 25 18.01 -31.32 16.15
C GLU A 25 19.08 -30.63 15.29
N GLU A 26 20.00 -31.40 14.72
CA GLU A 26 21.06 -30.90 13.84
C GLU A 26 20.50 -30.42 12.50
N GLU A 27 19.60 -31.20 11.87
CA GLU A 27 18.91 -30.81 10.64
C GLU A 27 18.02 -29.57 10.83
N VAL A 28 17.34 -29.44 11.98
CA VAL A 28 16.56 -28.24 12.32
C VAL A 28 17.47 -27.01 12.46
N LYS A 29 18.64 -27.15 13.07
CA LYS A 29 19.62 -26.05 13.18
C LYS A 29 20.17 -25.64 11.81
N GLU A 30 20.53 -26.60 10.97
CA GLU A 30 21.01 -26.34 9.62
C GLU A 30 19.94 -25.66 8.76
N LEU A 31 18.70 -26.14 8.81
CA LEU A 31 17.57 -25.54 8.12
C LEU A 31 17.34 -24.10 8.59
N GLY A 32 17.34 -23.86 9.90
CA GLY A 32 17.20 -22.51 10.46
C GLY A 32 18.33 -21.57 10.03
N ALA A 33 19.57 -22.06 9.94
CA ALA A 33 20.70 -21.28 9.45
C ALA A 33 20.55 -20.94 7.95
N ALA A 34 20.12 -21.92 7.13
CA ALA A 34 19.90 -21.73 5.70
C ALA A 34 18.80 -20.70 5.41
N LEU A 35 17.67 -20.78 6.12
CA LEU A 35 16.55 -19.83 5.99
C LEU A 35 16.96 -18.41 6.36
N ARG A 36 17.75 -18.25 7.45
CA ARG A 36 18.30 -16.94 7.83
C ARG A 36 19.29 -16.40 6.81
N ASN A 37 20.10 -17.24 6.19
CA ASN A 37 21.02 -16.80 5.14
C ASN A 37 20.26 -16.27 3.92
N VAL A 38 19.19 -16.94 3.50
CA VAL A 38 18.30 -16.42 2.44
C VAL A 38 17.69 -15.07 2.85
N ARG A 39 17.23 -14.93 4.09
CA ARG A 39 16.69 -13.68 4.64
C ARG A 39 17.73 -12.55 4.70
N GLN A 40 18.98 -12.85 5.03
CA GLN A 40 20.07 -11.87 5.04
C GLN A 40 20.38 -11.35 3.62
N GLN A 41 20.38 -12.25 2.64
CA GLN A 41 20.57 -11.87 1.23
C GLN A 41 19.35 -11.13 0.67
N ARG A 42 18.15 -11.44 1.18
CA ARG A 42 16.89 -10.81 0.77
C ARG A 42 15.95 -10.56 1.94
N SER A 43 16.04 -9.35 2.48
CA SER A 43 15.27 -8.88 3.65
C SER A 43 13.76 -8.71 3.44
N ASP A 44 13.23 -9.06 2.27
CA ASP A 44 11.81 -8.96 1.91
C ASP A 44 11.09 -10.31 1.83
N VAL A 45 11.81 -11.43 1.84
CA VAL A 45 11.23 -12.79 1.73
C VAL A 45 10.60 -13.30 3.02
N SER A 46 9.47 -14.00 2.93
CA SER A 46 8.85 -14.72 4.05
C SER A 46 9.57 -16.04 4.36
N VAL A 47 9.21 -16.68 5.48
CA VAL A 47 9.76 -18.00 5.87
C VAL A 47 9.42 -19.08 4.84
N ASP A 48 8.19 -19.10 4.32
CA ASP A 48 7.76 -20.05 3.28
C ASP A 48 8.56 -19.88 1.99
N GLU A 49 8.78 -18.62 1.56
CA GLU A 49 9.57 -18.30 0.37
C GLU A 49 11.04 -18.66 0.55
N ALA A 50 11.60 -18.38 1.72
CA ALA A 50 12.95 -18.81 2.07
C ALA A 50 13.08 -20.34 2.05
N PHE A 51 12.06 -21.06 2.51
CA PHE A 51 12.01 -22.52 2.50
C PHE A 51 11.95 -23.09 1.08
N ASP A 52 11.12 -22.52 0.21
CA ASP A 52 11.08 -22.92 -1.21
C ASP A 52 12.44 -22.72 -1.90
N ILE A 53 13.14 -21.61 -1.60
CA ILE A 53 14.49 -21.35 -2.11
C ILE A 53 15.48 -22.39 -1.58
N VAL A 54 15.50 -22.65 -0.26
CA VAL A 54 16.40 -23.66 0.35
C VAL A 54 16.13 -25.05 -0.25
N ARG A 55 14.85 -25.43 -0.40
CA ARG A 55 14.45 -26.70 -1.00
C ARG A 55 14.91 -26.82 -2.45
N ALA A 56 14.74 -25.77 -3.25
CA ALA A 56 15.15 -25.75 -4.65
C ALA A 56 16.69 -25.81 -4.81
N VAL A 57 17.44 -25.19 -3.90
CA VAL A 57 18.90 -25.31 -3.86
C VAL A 57 19.33 -26.72 -3.47
N ALA A 58 18.70 -27.30 -2.44
CA ALA A 58 18.99 -28.67 -1.98
C ALA A 58 18.64 -29.75 -3.02
N SER A 59 17.62 -29.52 -3.85
CA SER A 59 17.25 -30.42 -4.95
C SER A 59 18.09 -30.24 -6.22
N GLY A 60 19.02 -29.28 -6.25
CA GLY A 60 19.86 -28.99 -7.41
C GLY A 60 19.17 -28.21 -8.53
N ASN A 61 17.93 -27.73 -8.31
CA ASN A 61 17.17 -26.94 -9.28
C ASN A 61 17.40 -25.44 -9.05
N LEU A 62 18.59 -24.96 -9.43
CA LEU A 62 18.95 -23.54 -9.36
C LEU A 62 17.99 -22.63 -10.16
N LEU A 63 17.40 -23.15 -11.24
CA LEU A 63 16.40 -22.46 -12.06
C LEU A 63 15.09 -22.21 -11.28
N ASP A 64 14.62 -23.20 -10.51
CA ASP A 64 13.41 -23.05 -9.68
C ASP A 64 13.65 -22.07 -8.52
N ALA A 65 14.86 -22.10 -7.93
CA ALA A 65 15.27 -21.14 -6.90
C ALA A 65 15.28 -19.70 -7.44
N GLN A 66 15.72 -19.51 -8.70
CA GLN A 66 15.77 -18.20 -9.36
C GLN A 66 14.39 -17.71 -9.83
N VAL A 67 13.48 -18.62 -10.19
CA VAL A 67 12.08 -18.25 -10.52
C VAL A 67 11.30 -17.88 -9.25
N ALA A 68 11.47 -18.62 -8.15
CA ALA A 68 10.84 -18.32 -6.87
C ALA A 68 11.35 -16.97 -6.31
N ALA A 69 12.66 -16.75 -6.42
CA ALA A 69 13.36 -15.50 -6.19
C ALA A 69 12.72 -14.29 -6.89
N ASP A 70 12.61 -14.35 -8.22
CA ASP A 70 12.11 -13.24 -9.03
C ASP A 70 10.62 -12.99 -8.76
N SER A 71 9.85 -14.05 -8.54
CA SER A 71 8.42 -13.96 -8.18
C SER A 71 8.19 -13.30 -6.83
N ALA A 72 9.05 -13.53 -5.84
CA ALA A 72 8.98 -12.86 -4.53
C ALA A 72 9.29 -11.37 -4.68
N GLN A 73 10.35 -11.03 -5.42
CA GLN A 73 10.73 -9.64 -5.68
C GLN A 73 9.63 -8.87 -6.43
N GLU A 74 8.99 -9.49 -7.43
CA GLU A 74 7.87 -8.87 -8.16
C GLU A 74 6.66 -8.61 -7.25
N ARG A 75 6.34 -9.53 -6.33
CA ARG A 75 5.26 -9.33 -5.35
C ARG A 75 5.61 -8.20 -4.38
N ALA A 76 6.84 -8.14 -3.88
CA ALA A 76 7.32 -7.06 -3.03
C ALA A 76 7.27 -5.70 -3.75
N ASN A 77 7.68 -5.66 -5.02
CA ASN A 77 7.61 -4.45 -5.85
C ASN A 77 6.16 -3.99 -6.07
N ARG A 78 5.25 -4.92 -6.38
CA ARG A 78 3.81 -4.61 -6.51
C ARG A 78 3.20 -4.13 -5.20
N ALA A 79 3.52 -4.76 -4.08
CA ALA A 79 3.05 -4.34 -2.77
C ALA A 79 3.57 -2.94 -2.40
N ARG A 80 4.84 -2.63 -2.72
CA ARG A 80 5.43 -1.30 -2.50
C ARG A 80 4.79 -0.24 -3.38
N ALA A 81 4.56 -0.53 -4.66
CA ALA A 81 3.85 0.36 -5.57
C ALA A 81 2.42 0.63 -5.07
N GLY A 82 1.68 -0.41 -4.69
CA GLY A 82 0.34 -0.28 -4.13
C GLY A 82 0.30 0.51 -2.81
N ALA A 83 1.27 0.32 -1.92
CA ALA A 83 1.38 1.09 -0.68
C ALA A 83 1.72 2.56 -0.94
N GLN A 84 2.57 2.85 -1.92
CA GLN A 84 2.90 4.22 -2.31
C GLN A 84 1.70 4.92 -2.96
N GLU A 85 0.98 4.21 -3.82
CA GLU A 85 -0.26 4.71 -4.42
C GLU A 85 -1.34 4.94 -3.35
N ALA A 86 -1.52 4.02 -2.39
CA ALA A 86 -2.45 4.18 -1.28
C ALA A 86 -2.09 5.38 -0.39
N ARG A 87 -0.80 5.62 -0.13
CA ARG A 87 -0.34 6.81 0.59
C ARG A 87 -0.60 8.10 -0.18
N ALA A 88 -0.32 8.11 -1.48
CA ALA A 88 -0.61 9.25 -2.35
C ALA A 88 -2.10 9.56 -2.39
N ARG A 89 -2.94 8.53 -2.51
CA ARG A 89 -4.42 8.64 -2.44
C ARG A 89 -4.87 9.17 -1.07
N GLY A 90 -4.30 8.67 0.03
CA GLY A 90 -4.61 9.14 1.38
C GLY A 90 -4.24 10.60 1.62
N ALA A 91 -3.05 11.03 1.19
CA ALA A 91 -2.62 12.42 1.29
C ALA A 91 -3.50 13.37 0.44
N SER A 92 -3.85 12.94 -0.78
CA SER A 92 -4.77 13.64 -1.68
C SER A 92 -6.15 13.81 -1.04
N TYR A 93 -6.69 12.75 -0.42
CA TYR A 93 -7.98 12.79 0.26
C TYR A 93 -8.01 13.79 1.43
N LEU A 94 -6.94 13.87 2.23
CA LEU A 94 -6.86 14.81 3.34
C LEU A 94 -6.82 16.27 2.86
N ARG A 95 -6.08 16.56 1.79
CA ARG A 95 -6.06 17.89 1.15
C ARG A 95 -7.44 18.25 0.62
N ILE A 96 -8.08 17.34 -0.10
CA ILE A 96 -9.46 17.51 -0.61
C ILE A 96 -10.43 17.81 0.53
N GLN A 97 -10.44 17.00 1.60
CA GLN A 97 -11.32 17.25 2.75
C GLN A 97 -11.11 18.63 3.38
N SER A 98 -9.84 19.06 3.51
CA SER A 98 -9.49 20.35 4.09
C SER A 98 -9.94 21.52 3.20
N CYS A 99 -9.96 21.33 1.87
CA CYS A 99 -10.43 22.31 0.89
C CYS A 99 -11.96 22.48 0.86
N LEU A 100 -12.75 21.46 1.25
CA LEU A 100 -14.21 21.48 1.06
C LEU A 100 -14.91 22.66 1.76
N LEU A 101 -14.50 22.97 3.00
CA LEU A 101 -15.14 24.05 3.78
C LEU A 101 -14.80 25.44 3.22
N PRO A 102 -13.51 25.79 2.97
CA PRO A 102 -13.15 27.01 2.26
C PRO A 102 -13.87 27.15 0.92
N LEU A 103 -13.94 26.07 0.14
CA LEU A 103 -14.59 26.07 -1.16
C LEU A 103 -16.10 26.33 -1.05
N ARG A 104 -16.78 25.68 -0.10
CA ARG A 104 -18.21 25.94 0.18
C ARG A 104 -18.47 27.41 0.47
N ARG A 105 -17.63 28.05 1.29
CA ARG A 105 -17.76 29.47 1.62
C ARG A 105 -17.63 30.37 0.40
N LEU A 106 -16.71 30.06 -0.51
CA LEU A 106 -16.57 30.80 -1.76
C LEU A 106 -17.82 30.67 -2.64
N LEU A 107 -18.39 29.46 -2.75
CA LEU A 107 -19.64 29.26 -3.50
C LEU A 107 -20.81 30.05 -2.88
N ASP A 108 -20.92 30.06 -1.55
CA ASP A 108 -21.97 30.79 -0.84
C ASP A 108 -21.84 32.32 -1.01
N LEU A 109 -20.60 32.83 -1.17
CA LEU A 109 -20.32 34.25 -1.42
C LEU A 109 -20.55 34.67 -2.88
N HIS A 110 -20.48 33.72 -3.81
CA HIS A 110 -20.60 33.96 -5.25
C HIS A 110 -21.71 33.09 -5.89
N PRO A 111 -22.98 33.22 -5.46
CA PRO A 111 -24.05 32.32 -5.86
C PRO A 111 -24.49 32.47 -7.33
N THR A 112 -24.08 33.55 -8.01
CA THR A 112 -24.41 33.83 -9.41
C THR A 112 -23.49 33.16 -10.42
N CYS A 113 -22.34 32.62 -9.97
CA CYS A 113 -21.39 31.93 -10.83
C CYS A 113 -21.91 30.53 -11.20
N GLY A 114 -21.72 30.13 -12.46
CA GLY A 114 -22.21 28.86 -13.00
C GLY A 114 -21.30 27.66 -12.76
N SER A 115 -20.03 27.89 -12.37
CA SER A 115 -19.08 26.83 -12.05
C SER A 115 -18.15 27.19 -10.90
N VAL A 116 -17.44 26.17 -10.39
CA VAL A 116 -16.44 26.37 -9.34
C VAL A 116 -15.25 27.17 -9.86
N GLU A 117 -14.83 26.93 -11.10
CA GLU A 117 -13.76 27.68 -11.76
C GLU A 117 -14.08 29.17 -11.84
N GLU A 118 -15.32 29.50 -12.20
CA GLU A 118 -15.78 30.90 -12.28
C GLU A 118 -15.81 31.56 -10.90
N VAL A 119 -16.18 30.82 -9.85
CA VAL A 119 -16.10 31.30 -8.46
C VAL A 119 -14.66 31.58 -8.04
N LEU A 120 -13.73 30.68 -8.35
CA LEU A 120 -12.31 30.85 -8.05
C LEU A 120 -11.72 32.06 -8.77
N GLU A 121 -12.02 32.22 -10.06
CA GLU A 121 -11.61 33.37 -10.86
C GLU A 121 -12.18 34.68 -10.31
N THR A 122 -13.48 34.70 -10.00
CA THR A 122 -14.16 35.89 -9.42
C THR A 122 -13.60 36.27 -8.06
N ALA A 123 -13.22 35.28 -7.25
CA ALA A 123 -12.60 35.49 -5.95
C ALA A 123 -11.10 35.82 -6.04
N GLY A 124 -10.47 35.66 -7.21
CA GLY A 124 -9.02 35.83 -7.38
C GLY A 124 -8.19 34.78 -6.64
N VAL A 125 -8.72 33.56 -6.47
CA VAL A 125 -8.12 32.45 -5.71
C VAL A 125 -7.86 31.28 -6.65
N THR A 126 -6.76 30.54 -6.44
CA THR A 126 -6.45 29.32 -7.20
C THR A 126 -6.71 28.05 -6.39
N TRP A 127 -6.68 26.89 -7.04
CA TRP A 127 -6.73 25.60 -6.35
C TRP A 127 -5.58 25.42 -5.35
N LEU A 128 -4.39 25.96 -5.67
CA LEU A 128 -3.23 25.92 -4.79
C LEU A 128 -3.44 26.73 -3.52
N ASP A 129 -4.11 27.87 -3.63
CA ASP A 129 -4.48 28.70 -2.47
C ASP A 129 -5.47 28.00 -1.53
N LEU A 130 -6.24 27.04 -2.06
CA LEU A 130 -7.10 26.15 -1.29
C LEU A 130 -6.38 24.87 -0.80
N GLY A 131 -5.07 24.77 -1.03
CA GLY A 131 -4.24 23.65 -0.61
C GLY A 131 -4.36 22.40 -1.49
N LEU A 132 -4.86 22.54 -2.72
CA LEU A 132 -4.94 21.46 -3.69
C LEU A 132 -3.82 21.57 -4.73
N ALA A 133 -3.19 20.43 -5.03
CA ALA A 133 -2.37 20.29 -6.23
C ALA A 133 -3.27 20.00 -7.43
N ASP A 134 -2.78 20.26 -8.65
CA ASP A 134 -3.54 20.02 -9.90
C ASP A 134 -4.06 18.58 -10.01
N GLU A 135 -3.28 17.61 -9.52
CA GLU A 135 -3.63 16.19 -9.47
C GLU A 135 -4.79 15.85 -8.50
N ASP A 136 -5.11 16.74 -7.55
CA ASP A 136 -6.21 16.56 -6.61
C ASP A 136 -7.55 17.03 -7.22
N VAL A 137 -7.53 17.95 -8.17
CA VAL A 137 -8.75 18.58 -8.74
C VAL A 137 -9.68 17.57 -9.43
N PRO A 138 -9.20 16.67 -10.31
CA PRO A 138 -10.07 15.63 -10.89
C PRO A 138 -10.71 14.72 -9.84
N ARG A 139 -9.99 14.42 -8.75
CA ARG A 139 -10.50 13.56 -7.65
C ARG A 139 -11.53 14.27 -6.79
N LEU A 140 -11.34 15.57 -6.53
CA LEU A 140 -12.35 16.41 -5.90
C LEU A 140 -13.66 16.33 -6.70
N TYR A 141 -13.60 16.50 -8.03
CA TYR A 141 -14.78 16.41 -8.88
C TYR A 141 -15.44 15.03 -8.84
N GLN A 142 -14.68 13.94 -8.89
CA GLN A 142 -15.23 12.58 -8.75
C GLN A 142 -15.94 12.36 -7.41
N LEU A 143 -15.37 12.84 -6.30
CA LEU A 143 -15.98 12.72 -4.98
C LEU A 143 -17.24 13.59 -4.84
N TRP A 144 -17.24 14.77 -5.46
CA TRP A 144 -18.36 15.69 -5.41
C TRP A 144 -19.53 15.22 -6.28
N SER A 145 -19.27 14.75 -7.51
CA SER A 145 -20.30 14.19 -8.39
C SER A 145 -20.90 12.89 -7.83
N GLY A 146 -20.07 12.01 -7.26
CA GLY A 146 -20.54 10.79 -6.60
C GLY A 146 -21.42 11.05 -5.37
N ARG A 147 -21.17 12.14 -4.61
CA ARG A 147 -22.06 12.58 -3.53
C ARG A 147 -23.38 13.15 -4.05
N ALA A 148 -23.34 13.93 -5.14
CA ALA A 148 -24.53 14.51 -5.74
C ALA A 148 -25.49 13.47 -6.37
N GLU A 149 -24.96 12.31 -6.77
CA GLU A 149 -25.77 11.15 -7.17
C GLU A 149 -26.36 10.43 -5.95
N HIS A 150 -25.57 10.22 -4.90
CA HIS A 150 -26.02 9.56 -3.68
C HIS A 150 -27.15 10.32 -2.94
N ASP A 151 -27.07 11.66 -2.89
CA ASP A 151 -28.11 12.49 -2.26
C ASP A 151 -29.42 12.54 -3.08
N ARG A 152 -29.36 12.33 -4.41
CA ARG A 152 -30.56 12.25 -5.28
C ARG A 152 -31.26 10.90 -5.22
N SER A 153 -30.56 9.82 -4.86
CA SER A 153 -31.14 8.48 -4.73
C SER A 153 -31.74 8.18 -3.35
N ARG A 154 -31.67 9.13 -2.41
CA ARG A 154 -32.21 8.96 -1.06
C ARG A 154 -33.71 9.27 -1.09
N PRO A 155 -34.62 8.32 -0.76
CA PRO A 155 -36.04 8.60 -0.72
C PRO A 155 -36.31 9.67 0.34
N ALA A 156 -37.14 10.66 0.00
CA ALA A 156 -37.63 11.65 0.95
C ALA A 156 -38.41 10.91 2.06
N GLY A 157 -37.80 10.84 3.25
CA GLY A 157 -38.45 10.38 4.48
C GLY A 157 -39.21 11.51 5.14
#